data_AF-A0AA35QYQ0-F1
#
_entry.id   AF-A0AA35QYQ0-F1
#
_cell.length_a   1.000
_cell.length_b   1.000
_cell.length_c   1.000
_cell.angle_alpha   90.00
_cell.angle_beta   90.00
_cell.angle_gamma   90.00
#
_symmetry.space_group_name_H-M   'P 1'
#
loop_
_entity.id
_entity.type
_entity.pdbx_description
1 polymer ?
#
loop_
_entity_poly.entity_id
_entity_poly.type
_entity_poly.pdbx_seq_one_letter_code
_entity_poly.pdbx_strand_id
1 'polypeptide(L)'
;MWQRDPNADTTLHLFDKCIQWCFCGEFSEEDVNEAKLMTIAELDSPISPGSRGSLMFLQHITPEMQYFHRQQILQVNKQDMIESTARYMMNNKCCEVLLFVDKRTLWLCKCSVTV
;
A
#
# COMPACT_ATOMS: atom_id res chain seq x y z
N MET A 1 0.52 -9.79 3.02
CA MET A 1 -0.44 -10.77 2.50
C MET A 1 -0.49 -11.94 3.48
N TRP A 2 -1.49 -11.96 4.38
CA TRP A 2 -1.60 -12.98 5.44
C TRP A 2 -2.25 -14.23 4.86
N GLN A 3 -1.44 -15.21 4.47
CA GLN A 3 -1.92 -16.48 3.93
C GLN A 3 -1.79 -17.56 5.01
N ARG A 4 -2.90 -18.24 5.35
CA ARG A 4 -3.02 -19.26 6.43
C ARG A 4 -2.97 -18.70 7.87
N ASP A 5 -3.59 -17.55 8.09
CA ASP A 5 -3.72 -17.00 9.43
C ASP A 5 -4.80 -17.75 10.24
N PRO A 6 -4.49 -18.31 11.42
CA PRO A 6 -5.49 -18.94 12.27
C PRO A 6 -6.48 -17.92 12.90
N ASN A 7 -6.10 -16.65 13.04
CA ASN A 7 -6.86 -15.64 13.80
C ASN A 7 -7.11 -14.37 12.97
N ALA A 8 -8.11 -14.42 12.08
CA ALA A 8 -8.43 -13.30 11.20
C ALA A 8 -8.82 -12.01 11.96
N ASP A 9 -9.54 -12.11 13.07
CA ASP A 9 -9.99 -10.94 13.84
C ASP A 9 -8.83 -10.16 14.45
N THR A 10 -7.79 -10.85 14.93
CA THR A 10 -6.60 -10.21 15.50
C THR A 10 -5.85 -9.43 14.43
N THR A 11 -5.79 -9.99 13.22
CA THR A 11 -5.12 -9.37 12.08
C THR A 11 -5.89 -8.15 11.59
N LEU A 12 -7.23 -8.17 11.61
CA LEU A 12 -8.04 -6.98 11.34
C LEU A 12 -7.78 -5.87 12.35
N HIS A 13 -7.76 -6.18 13.65
CA HIS A 13 -7.41 -5.19 14.67
C HIS A 13 -5.97 -4.68 14.54
N LEU A 14 -5.05 -5.51 14.05
CA LEU A 14 -3.68 -5.08 13.78
C LEU A 14 -3.63 -4.07 12.63
N PHE A 15 -4.42 -4.26 11.56
CA PHE A 15 -4.51 -3.28 10.48
C PHE A 15 -4.96 -1.90 10.98
N ASP A 16 -6.00 -1.85 11.83
CA ASP A 16 -6.46 -0.59 12.42
C ASP A 16 -5.36 0.09 13.25
N LYS A 17 -4.63 -0.71 14.05
CA LYS A 17 -3.49 -0.22 14.84
C LYS A 17 -2.34 0.28 13.96
N CYS A 18 -2.05 -0.39 12.85
CA CYS A 18 -1.01 0.05 11.92
C CYS A 18 -1.36 1.41 11.29
N ILE A 19 -2.64 1.64 10.94
CA ILE A 19 -3.09 2.93 10.42
C ILE A 19 -2.91 4.03 11.48
N GLN A 20 -3.26 3.74 12.74
CA GLN A 20 -3.05 4.66 13.85
C GLN A 20 -1.56 4.95 14.08
N TRP A 21 -0.71 3.91 14.06
CA TRP A 21 0.74 4.05 14.20
C TRP A 21 1.36 4.95 13.11
N CYS A 22 0.95 4.74 11.84
CA CYS A 22 1.36 5.60 10.72
C CYS A 22 0.89 7.05 10.90
N PHE A 23 -0.33 7.26 11.38
CA PHE A 23 -0.88 8.60 11.61
C PHE A 23 -0.19 9.32 12.78
N CYS A 24 0.11 8.61 13.87
CA CYS A 24 0.84 9.14 15.01
C CYS A 24 2.32 9.45 14.68
N GLY A 25 2.83 8.97 13.53
CA GLY A 25 4.20 9.21 13.10
C GLY A 25 5.22 8.51 14.00
N GLU A 26 4.86 7.36 14.58
CA GLU A 26 5.68 6.55 15.51
C GLU A 26 6.80 5.75 14.80
N PHE A 27 7.34 6.30 13.71
CA PHE A 27 8.47 5.77 12.95
C PHE A 27 9.60 6.81 12.81
N SER A 28 10.83 6.33 12.65
CA SER A 28 12.01 7.19 12.51
C SER A 28 12.22 7.67 11.07
N GLU A 29 13.10 8.65 10.88
CA GLU A 29 13.51 9.07 9.53
C GLU A 29 14.35 7.98 8.81
N GLU A 30 15.04 7.13 9.58
CA GLU A 30 15.80 6.00 9.05
C GLU A 30 14.87 4.96 8.43
N ASP A 31 13.75 4.64 9.10
CA ASP A 31 12.73 3.72 8.59
C ASP A 31 12.14 4.21 7.25
N VAL A 32 11.93 5.53 7.12
CA VAL A 32 11.46 6.14 5.86
C VAL A 32 12.50 5.99 4.76
N ASN A 33 13.78 6.18 5.08
CA ASN A 33 14.85 6.02 4.11
C ASN A 33 15.02 4.55 3.67
N GLU A 34 14.90 3.61 4.59
CA GLU A 34 14.91 2.18 4.27
C GLU A 34 13.72 1.81 3.36
N ALA A 35 12.52 2.30 3.68
CA ALA A 35 11.33 2.09 2.86
C ALA A 35 11.49 2.66 1.43
N LYS A 36 12.11 3.84 1.29
CA LYS A 36 12.46 4.39 -0.03
C LYS A 36 13.40 3.48 -0.80
N LEU A 37 14.46 2.98 -0.15
CA LEU A 37 15.44 2.10 -0.78
C LEU A 37 14.78 0.80 -1.25
N MET A 38 13.93 0.19 -0.42
CA MET A 38 13.19 -1.02 -0.79
C MET A 38 12.28 -0.79 -2.00
N THR A 39 11.53 0.32 -1.99
CA THR A 39 10.61 0.65 -3.09
C THR A 39 11.34 0.87 -4.41
N ILE A 40 12.51 1.54 -4.37
CA ILE A 40 13.31 1.78 -5.57
C ILE A 40 14.00 0.50 -6.05
N ALA A 41 14.45 -0.37 -5.12
CA ALA A 41 15.05 -1.64 -5.48
C ALA A 41 14.06 -2.55 -6.23
N GLU A 42 12.78 -2.53 -5.86
CA GLU A 42 11.73 -3.24 -6.59
C GLU A 42 11.48 -2.64 -7.99
N LEU A 43 11.42 -1.31 -8.07
CA LEU A 43 11.23 -0.58 -9.32
C LEU A 43 12.37 -0.84 -10.32
N ASP A 44 13.60 -0.93 -9.84
CA ASP A 44 14.82 -1.15 -10.63
C ASP A 44 15.10 -2.62 -10.95
N SER A 45 14.18 -3.52 -10.61
CA SER A 45 14.35 -4.93 -10.89
C SER A 45 14.56 -5.19 -12.40
N PRO A 46 15.49 -6.08 -12.77
CA PRO A 46 15.87 -6.26 -14.17
C PRO A 46 14.71 -6.82 -14.99
N ILE A 47 14.35 -6.11 -16.06
CA ILE A 47 13.30 -6.54 -16.99
C ILE A 47 13.90 -7.47 -18.05
N SER A 48 13.25 -8.62 -18.22
CA SER A 48 13.62 -9.60 -19.25
C SER A 48 13.59 -8.96 -20.65
N PRO A 49 14.47 -9.38 -21.58
CA PRO A 49 14.53 -8.79 -22.93
C PRO A 49 13.20 -8.93 -23.69
N GLY A 50 12.44 -10.01 -23.49
CA GLY A 50 11.14 -10.22 -24.14
C GLY A 50 10.01 -9.38 -23.54
N SER A 51 10.18 -8.89 -22.30
CA SER A 51 9.20 -8.03 -21.63
C SER A 51 9.53 -6.54 -21.77
N ARG A 52 10.63 -6.18 -22.44
CA ARG A 52 10.98 -4.77 -22.68
C ARG A 52 9.91 -4.11 -23.55
N GLY A 53 9.41 -2.97 -23.11
CA GLY A 53 8.37 -2.21 -23.81
C GLY A 53 6.93 -2.66 -23.55
N SER A 54 6.70 -3.73 -22.75
CA SER A 54 5.35 -4.17 -22.38
C SER A 54 4.57 -3.10 -21.63
N LEU A 55 5.25 -2.38 -20.72
CA LEU A 55 4.72 -1.24 -19.97
C LEU A 55 4.21 -0.11 -20.88
N MET A 56 5.01 0.27 -21.88
CA MET A 56 4.62 1.30 -22.84
C MET A 56 3.49 0.83 -23.76
N PHE A 57 3.51 -0.44 -24.16
CA PHE A 57 2.50 -0.99 -25.06
C PHE A 57 1.13 -1.19 -24.39
N LEU A 58 1.10 -1.75 -23.18
CA LEU A 58 -0.14 -2.12 -22.49
C LEU A 58 -0.71 -0.98 -21.65
N GLN A 59 0.16 -0.18 -21.02
CA GLN A 59 -0.25 0.82 -20.03
C GLN A 59 0.06 2.25 -20.50
N HIS A 60 0.64 2.41 -21.70
CA HIS A 60 1.06 3.70 -22.24
C HIS A 60 2.03 4.47 -21.34
N ILE A 61 2.77 3.76 -20.48
CA ILE A 61 3.76 4.35 -19.58
C ILE A 61 5.07 4.55 -20.33
N THR A 62 5.48 5.81 -20.48
CA THR A 62 6.73 6.21 -21.10
C THR A 62 7.88 6.20 -20.09
N PRO A 63 9.13 6.04 -20.55
CA PRO A 63 10.29 6.07 -19.65
C PRO A 63 10.43 7.40 -18.88
N GLU A 64 9.96 8.52 -19.44
CA GLU A 64 9.96 9.81 -18.75
C GLU A 64 9.03 9.78 -17.54
N MET A 65 7.83 9.19 -17.68
CA MET A 65 6.91 9.03 -16.54
C MET A 65 7.51 8.16 -15.44
N GLN A 66 8.24 7.09 -15.81
CA GLN A 66 8.95 6.25 -14.84
C GLN A 66 10.05 7.03 -14.11
N TYR A 67 10.79 7.86 -14.86
CA TYR A 67 11.81 8.72 -14.27
C TYR A 67 11.21 9.73 -13.29
N PHE A 68 10.12 10.43 -13.67
CA PHE A 68 9.44 11.36 -12.78
C PHE A 68 8.91 10.67 -11.53
N HIS A 69 8.29 9.50 -11.68
CA HIS A 69 7.79 8.71 -10.55
C HIS A 69 8.93 8.34 -9.57
N ARG A 70 10.10 7.94 -10.08
CA ARG A 70 11.29 7.67 -9.25
C ARG A 70 11.72 8.93 -8.47
N GLN A 71 11.77 10.09 -9.12
CA GLN A 71 12.14 11.35 -8.47
C GLN A 71 11.16 11.72 -7.36
N GLN A 72 9.86 11.50 -7.58
CA GLN A 72 8.84 11.75 -6.57
C GLN A 72 9.04 10.85 -5.34
N ILE A 73 9.30 9.55 -5.54
CA ILE A 73 9.58 8.61 -4.44
C ILE A 73 10.78 9.07 -3.59
N LEU A 74 11.86 9.54 -4.25
CA LEU A 74 13.05 10.03 -3.55
C LEU A 74 12.78 11.27 -2.69
N GLN A 75 11.87 12.14 -3.14
CA GLN A 75 11.51 13.40 -2.48
C GLN A 75 10.51 13.25 -1.31
N VAL A 76 9.90 12.07 -1.13
CA VAL A 76 8.90 11.84 -0.07
C VAL A 76 9.50 12.13 1.31
N ASN A 77 8.81 12.92 2.14
CA ASN A 77 9.18 13.16 3.52
C ASN A 77 8.26 12.42 4.49
N LYS A 78 8.68 12.33 5.75
CA LYS A 78 7.87 11.77 6.84
C LYS A 78 6.49 12.46 6.94
N GLN A 79 6.44 13.77 6.76
CA GLN A 79 5.19 14.53 6.81
C GLN A 79 4.21 14.13 5.70
N ASP A 80 4.71 13.85 4.49
CA ASP A 80 3.90 13.42 3.35
C ASP A 80 3.26 12.04 3.61
N MET A 81 3.94 11.17 4.35
CA MET A 81 3.40 9.88 4.79
C MET A 81 2.27 10.04 5.80
N ILE A 82 2.41 10.96 6.75
CA ILE A 82 1.36 11.26 7.74
C ILE A 82 0.14 11.88 7.04
N GLU A 83 0.36 12.86 6.16
CA GLU A 83 -0.72 13.52 5.42
C GLU A 83 -1.47 12.55 4.50
N SER A 84 -0.77 11.69 3.76
CA SER A 84 -1.40 10.68 2.91
C SER A 84 -2.19 9.65 3.72
N THR A 85 -1.69 9.24 4.90
CA THR A 85 -2.41 8.36 5.82
C THR A 85 -3.70 9.03 6.31
N ALA A 86 -3.63 10.30 6.72
CA ALA A 86 -4.81 11.06 7.15
C ALA A 86 -5.84 11.20 6.02
N ARG A 87 -5.38 11.52 4.80
CA ARG A 87 -6.23 11.78 3.64
C ARG A 87 -6.91 10.52 3.11
N TYR A 88 -6.16 9.42 2.95
CA TYR A 88 -6.64 8.23 2.23
C TYR A 88 -7.00 7.07 3.14
N MET A 89 -6.40 6.93 4.32
CA MET A 89 -6.66 5.78 5.20
C MET A 89 -7.65 6.09 6.32
N MET A 90 -7.64 7.31 6.89
CA MET A 90 -8.62 7.67 7.93
C MET A 90 -9.97 8.13 7.36
N ASN A 91 -9.98 8.77 6.19
CA ASN A 91 -11.19 9.37 5.63
C ASN A 91 -11.98 8.42 4.70
N ASN A 92 -11.40 7.28 4.30
CA ASN A 92 -12.09 6.29 3.49
C ASN A 92 -12.90 5.34 4.36
N LYS A 93 -14.22 5.55 4.39
CA LYS A 93 -15.19 4.67 5.06
C LYS A 93 -15.38 3.30 4.40
N CYS A 94 -14.66 2.99 3.32
CA CYS A 94 -14.84 1.77 2.53
C CYS A 94 -13.60 0.86 2.57
N CYS A 95 -13.24 0.36 3.75
CA CYS A 95 -12.41 -0.83 3.84
C CYS A 95 -13.32 -2.06 3.69
N GLU A 96 -13.48 -2.56 2.46
CA GLU A 96 -14.15 -3.84 2.23
C GLU A 96 -13.17 -4.97 2.56
N VAL A 97 -13.52 -5.75 3.58
CA VAL A 97 -12.72 -6.90 4.00
C VAL A 97 -13.41 -8.17 3.51
N LEU A 98 -12.69 -8.99 2.75
CA LEU A 98 -13.12 -10.32 2.35
C LEU A 98 -12.29 -11.38 3.07
N LEU A 99 -12.91 -12.10 4.00
CA LEU A 99 -12.30 -13.22 4.70
C LEU A 99 -12.86 -14.54 4.19
N PHE A 100 -11.97 -15.43 3.77
CA PHE A 100 -12.30 -16.81 3.44
C PHE A 100 -12.07 -17.69 4.67
N VAL A 101 -13.07 -17.76 5.54
CA VAL A 101 -13.16 -18.78 6.59
C VAL A 101 -14.03 -19.91 6.05
N ASP A 102 -13.74 -21.17 6.40
CA ASP A 102 -14.39 -22.40 5.90
C ASP A 102 -15.92 -22.27 5.69
N LYS A 103 -16.48 -23.08 4.77
CA LYS A 103 -17.77 -23.03 4.02
C LYS A 103 -19.06 -22.43 4.63
N ARG A 104 -19.08 -21.82 5.82
CA ARG A 104 -20.28 -21.34 6.53
C ARG A 104 -20.25 -19.90 7.02
N THR A 105 -19.15 -19.15 6.91
CA THR A 105 -19.11 -17.77 7.44
C THR A 105 -18.35 -16.81 6.54
N LEU A 106 -19.09 -16.14 5.65
CA LEU A 106 -18.67 -14.92 4.96
C LEU A 106 -19.06 -13.73 5.83
N TRP A 107 -18.07 -13.11 6.49
CA TRP A 107 -18.27 -11.81 7.12
C TRP A 107 -18.07 -10.73 6.06
N LEU A 108 -19.17 -10.27 5.46
CA LEU A 108 -19.20 -9.05 4.67
C LEU A 108 -19.46 -7.88 5.61
N CYS A 109 -18.40 -7.21 6.07
CA CYS A 109 -18.55 -5.94 6.75
C CYS A 109 -18.85 -4.86 5.68
N LYS A 110 -20.12 -4.75 5.27
CA LYS A 110 -20.58 -3.62 4.45
C LYS A 110 -20.63 -2.39 5.36
N CYS A 111 -19.58 -1.59 5.33
CA CYS A 111 -19.62 -0.26 5.92
C CYS A 111 -20.63 0.57 5.10
N SER A 112 -21.73 0.97 5.74
CA SER A 112 -22.85 1.62 5.07
C SER A 112 -22.41 2.96 4.50
N VAL A 113 -22.46 3.08 3.17
CA VAL A 113 -22.42 4.35 2.45
C VAL A 113 -23.70 5.11 2.82
N THR A 114 -23.58 6.14 3.64
CA THR A 114 -24.58 7.21 3.66
C THR A 114 -24.12 8.26 2.67
N VAL A 115 -24.86 8.33 1.56
CA VAL A 115 -24.77 9.33 0.48
C VAL A 115 -24.81 10.74 1.02
#